data_AF-A0A0G1QER2-F1
#
_entry.id   AF-A0A0G1QER2-F1
#
_cell.length_a   1.000
_cell.length_b   1.000
_cell.length_c   1.000
_cell.angle_alpha   90.00
_cell.angle_beta   90.00
_cell.angle_gamma   90.00
#
_symmetry.space_group_name_H-M   'P 1'
#
loop_
_entity.id
_entity.type
_entity.pdbx_description
1 polymer ?
#
loop_
_entity_poly.entity_id
_entity_poly.type
_entity_poly.pdbx_seq_one_letter_code
_entity_poly.pdbx_strand_id
1 'polypeptide(L)'
;MDSKAFSPLFGENLKLVSVCPLCNAEKDAIKTQVVDENNDAHLIHMQCGECGSAVVALVVHASNGLNSVGMLTDLTYADVGKFRSAAPIEIDDTLEFFEALQDQEEFLKQLVK
;
A
#
# COMPACT_ATOMS: atom_id res chain seq x y z
N MET A 1 -9.57 -21.75 -9.68
CA MET A 1 -9.00 -21.23 -10.94
C MET A 1 -10.02 -20.27 -11.50
N ASP A 2 -9.79 -18.97 -11.37
CA ASP A 2 -10.45 -17.90 -12.15
C ASP A 2 -9.69 -16.60 -11.89
N SER A 3 -8.48 -16.52 -12.46
CA SER A 3 -7.69 -15.29 -12.54
C SER A 3 -8.22 -14.45 -13.69
N LYS A 4 -9.23 -13.61 -13.40
CA LYS A 4 -9.80 -12.69 -14.40
C LYS A 4 -8.73 -11.69 -14.85
N ALA A 5 -8.32 -11.90 -16.10
CA ALA A 5 -7.90 -10.91 -17.09
C ALA A 5 -7.06 -9.72 -16.58
N PHE A 6 -5.75 -9.91 -16.66
CA PHE A 6 -4.78 -8.83 -16.78
C PHE A 6 -5.04 -8.05 -18.09
N SER A 7 -5.50 -6.80 -17.97
CA SER A 7 -5.77 -5.89 -19.10
C SER A 7 -4.49 -5.58 -19.90
N PRO A 8 -4.56 -5.21 -21.19
CA PRO A 8 -3.41 -5.15 -22.09
C PRO A 8 -2.50 -3.91 -21.92
N LEU A 9 -2.74 -3.05 -20.91
CA LEU A 9 -1.89 -1.90 -20.57
C LEU A 9 -0.53 -2.30 -19.94
N PHE A 10 -0.38 -3.56 -19.53
CA PHE A 10 0.78 -4.05 -18.76
C PHE A 10 2.01 -4.44 -19.60
N GLY A 11 1.97 -4.33 -20.93
CA GLY A 11 2.94 -4.99 -21.84
C GLY A 11 4.33 -4.36 -21.93
N GLU A 12 4.47 -3.03 -21.89
CA GLU A 12 5.76 -2.42 -22.30
C GLU A 12 6.33 -1.34 -21.35
N ASN A 13 5.52 -0.71 -20.49
CA ASN A 13 5.96 0.51 -19.77
C ASN A 13 5.94 0.45 -18.23
N LEU A 14 5.72 -0.72 -17.63
CA LEU A 14 5.83 -0.91 -16.17
C LEU A 14 6.94 -1.91 -15.79
N LYS A 15 8.18 -1.59 -16.17
CA LYS A 15 9.39 -2.16 -15.51
C LYS A 15 9.59 -1.65 -14.07
N LEU A 16 8.74 -0.72 -13.60
CA LEU A 16 8.84 -0.09 -12.28
C LEU A 16 8.61 -1.04 -11.09
N VAL A 17 8.11 -2.25 -11.33
CA VAL A 17 7.59 -3.15 -10.29
C VAL A 17 8.09 -4.59 -10.50
N SER A 18 9.25 -4.77 -11.14
CA SER A 18 9.83 -6.10 -11.41
C SER A 18 10.93 -6.51 -10.45
N VAL A 19 11.35 -5.61 -9.55
CA VAL A 19 12.47 -5.81 -8.64
C VAL A 19 12.12 -5.26 -7.26
N CYS A 20 12.50 -5.97 -6.21
CA CYS A 20 12.32 -5.52 -4.84
C CYS A 20 13.26 -4.34 -4.55
N PRO A 21 12.77 -3.15 -4.12
CA PRO A 21 13.62 -1.98 -3.90
C PRO A 21 14.56 -2.14 -2.69
N LEU A 22 14.39 -3.17 -1.86
CA LEU A 22 15.24 -3.41 -0.68
C LEU A 22 16.32 -4.47 -0.90
N CYS A 23 15.97 -5.61 -1.50
CA CYS A 23 16.90 -6.73 -1.66
C CYS A 23 17.24 -7.06 -3.12
N ASN A 24 16.65 -6.31 -4.07
CA ASN A 24 16.88 -6.49 -5.50
C ASN A 24 16.47 -7.87 -6.05
N ALA A 25 15.62 -8.61 -5.31
CA ALA A 25 14.99 -9.84 -5.76
C ALA A 25 14.17 -9.61 -7.02
N GLU A 26 14.15 -10.60 -7.91
CA GLU A 26 13.43 -10.53 -9.18
C GLU A 26 11.94 -10.83 -9.05
N LYS A 27 11.20 -10.62 -10.14
CA LYS A 27 9.74 -10.69 -10.23
C LYS A 27 9.13 -11.99 -9.70
N ASP A 28 9.81 -13.13 -9.85
CA ASP A 28 9.29 -14.42 -9.39
C ASP A 28 9.16 -14.48 -7.85
N ALA A 29 9.95 -13.67 -7.14
CA ALA A 29 9.88 -13.53 -5.70
C ALA A 29 8.88 -12.45 -5.25
N ILE A 30 8.26 -11.70 -6.15
CA ILE A 30 7.41 -10.55 -5.82
C ILE A 30 5.96 -10.88 -6.15
N LYS A 31 5.13 -10.93 -5.11
CA LYS A 31 3.69 -11.03 -5.26
C LYS A 31 3.09 -9.63 -5.36
N THR A 32 2.59 -9.27 -6.53
CA THR A 32 1.90 -7.98 -6.76
C THR A 32 0.40 -8.20 -6.88
N GLN A 33 -0.38 -7.37 -6.19
CA GLN A 33 -1.84 -7.39 -6.22
C GLN A 33 -2.39 -5.98 -6.41
N VAL A 34 -3.37 -5.82 -7.30
CA VAL A 34 -4.12 -4.56 -7.42
C VAL A 34 -5.10 -4.45 -6.25
N VAL A 35 -4.99 -3.36 -5.50
CA VAL A 35 -5.89 -3.01 -4.39
C VAL A 35 -7.07 -2.19 -4.92
N ASP A 36 -6.79 -1.29 -5.87
CA ASP A 36 -7.80 -0.46 -6.50
C ASP A 36 -7.37 -0.01 -7.90
N GLU A 37 -8.36 0.28 -8.74
CA GLU A 37 -8.15 0.76 -10.09
C GLU A 37 -9.24 1.78 -10.47
N ASN A 38 -8.80 2.89 -11.02
CA ASN A 38 -9.63 3.83 -11.76
C ASN A 38 -8.99 4.07 -13.15
N ASN A 39 -9.65 4.85 -14.01
CA ASN A 39 -9.23 5.01 -15.41
C ASN A 39 -7.77 5.47 -15.60
N ASP A 40 -7.25 6.27 -14.66
CA ASP A 40 -5.93 6.90 -14.78
C ASP A 40 -5.02 6.58 -13.58
N ALA A 41 -5.43 5.70 -12.66
CA ALA A 41 -4.64 5.38 -11.48
C ALA A 41 -4.87 3.96 -10.97
N HIS A 42 -3.78 3.32 -10.53
CA HIS A 42 -3.76 2.00 -9.92
C HIS A 42 -3.10 2.07 -8.55
N LEU A 43 -3.78 1.55 -7.54
CA LEU A 43 -3.21 1.30 -6.23
C LEU A 43 -2.79 -0.17 -6.17
N ILE A 44 -1.51 -0.42 -5.97
CA ILE A 44 -0.93 -1.77 -5.92
C ILE A 44 -0.28 -2.03 -4.56
N HIS A 45 -0.40 -3.28 -4.11
CA HIS A 45 0.36 -3.82 -2.98
C HIS A 45 1.34 -4.86 -3.53
N MET A 46 2.58 -4.77 -3.09
CA MET A 46 3.64 -5.72 -3.40
C MET A 46 4.16 -6.35 -2.13
N GLN A 47 4.41 -7.65 -2.17
CA GLN A 47 5.08 -8.40 -1.10
C GLN A 47 6.28 -9.14 -1.68
N CYS A 48 7.46 -8.89 -1.13
CA CYS A 48 8.66 -9.68 -1.45
C CYS A 48 8.66 -10.97 -0.63
N GLY A 49 8.78 -12.12 -1.30
CA GLY A 49 8.92 -13.44 -0.68
C GLY A 49 10.33 -13.74 -0.17
N GLU A 50 11.35 -13.02 -0.64
CA GLU A 50 12.74 -13.20 -0.17
C GLU A 50 13.03 -12.45 1.14
N CYS A 51 12.76 -11.14 1.20
CA CYS A 51 13.07 -10.33 2.37
C CYS A 51 11.85 -9.96 3.23
N GLY A 52 10.65 -10.32 2.81
CA GLY A 52 9.40 -10.05 3.56
C GLY A 52 8.92 -8.60 3.53
N SER A 53 9.58 -7.71 2.79
CA SER A 53 9.16 -6.31 2.69
C SER A 53 7.88 -6.13 1.89
N ALA A 54 7.04 -5.17 2.29
CA ALA A 54 5.86 -4.77 1.54
C ALA A 54 5.96 -3.33 1.02
N VAL A 55 5.38 -3.09 -0.15
CA VAL A 55 5.28 -1.75 -0.74
C VAL A 55 3.86 -1.52 -1.19
N VAL A 56 3.31 -0.36 -0.82
CA VAL A 56 2.08 0.17 -1.41
C VAL A 56 2.47 1.24 -2.40
N ALA A 57 2.03 1.15 -3.64
CA ALA A 57 2.33 2.14 -4.66
C ALA A 57 1.06 2.62 -5.37
N LEU A 58 1.00 3.93 -5.60
CA LEU A 58 0.02 4.57 -6.46
C LEU A 58 0.71 4.91 -7.78
N VAL A 59 0.21 4.34 -8.87
CA VAL A 59 0.67 4.61 -10.23
C VAL A 59 -0.41 5.42 -10.92
N VAL A 60 -0.08 6.62 -11.37
CA VAL A 60 -1.02 7.55 -12.05
C VAL A 60 -0.54 7.81 -13.46
N HIS A 61 -1.42 7.64 -14.43
CA HIS A 61 -1.22 8.05 -15.80
C HIS A 61 -1.72 9.49 -15.97
N ALA A 62 -0.81 10.41 -16.24
CA ALA A 62 -1.13 11.81 -16.51
C ALA A 62 -0.74 12.16 -17.96
N SER A 63 -1.20 13.31 -18.44
CA SER A 63 -0.88 13.79 -19.79
C SER A 63 0.62 13.96 -20.06
N ASN A 64 1.43 14.09 -19.00
CA ASN A 64 2.88 14.18 -19.05
C ASN A 64 3.62 12.84 -18.87
N GLY A 65 2.88 11.72 -18.78
CA GLY A 65 3.43 10.37 -18.64
C GLY A 65 2.98 9.64 -17.37
N LEU A 66 3.70 8.57 -17.04
CA LEU A 66 3.46 7.76 -15.84
C LEU A 66 4.16 8.40 -14.64
N ASN A 67 3.38 8.70 -13.60
CA ASN A 67 3.87 9.12 -12.29
C ASN A 67 3.64 7.97 -11.30
N SER A 68 4.57 7.74 -10.39
CA SER A 68 4.39 6.72 -9.34
C SER A 68 4.92 7.21 -8.00
N VAL A 69 4.15 6.98 -6.95
CA VAL A 69 4.59 7.18 -5.56
C VAL A 69 4.45 5.85 -4.84
N GLY A 70 5.53 5.40 -4.20
CA GLY A 70 5.56 4.16 -3.42
C GLY A 70 5.96 4.43 -1.99
N MET A 71 5.40 3.66 -1.07
CA MET A 71 5.72 3.68 0.35
C MET A 71 6.08 2.27 0.81
N LEU A 72 7.24 2.14 1.44
CA LEU A 72 7.61 0.93 2.16
C LEU A 72 6.74 0.81 3.41
N THR A 73 6.20 -0.38 3.65
CA THR A 73 5.26 -0.60 4.73
C THR A 73 5.30 -2.05 5.21
N ASP A 74 4.72 -2.30 6.37
CA ASP A 74 4.42 -3.62 6.93
C ASP A 74 2.97 -4.05 6.67
N LEU A 75 2.14 -3.20 6.05
CA LEU A 75 0.75 -3.50 5.75
C LEU A 75 0.62 -4.73 4.85
N THR A 76 -0.29 -5.64 5.19
CA THR A 76 -0.70 -6.72 4.30
C THR A 76 -1.69 -6.22 3.24
N TYR A 77 -1.91 -6.98 2.17
CA TYR A 77 -2.93 -6.66 1.16
C TYR A 77 -4.31 -6.35 1.77
N ALA A 78 -4.70 -7.10 2.80
CA ALA A 78 -5.97 -6.91 3.49
C ALA A 78 -5.99 -5.59 4.28
N ASP A 79 -4.88 -5.23 4.93
CA ASP A 79 -4.77 -3.98 5.68
C ASP A 79 -4.85 -2.77 4.75
N VAL A 80 -4.23 -2.80 3.57
CA VAL A 80 -4.34 -1.70 2.61
C VAL A 80 -5.80 -1.48 2.18
N GLY A 81 -6.55 -2.57 1.96
CA GLY A 81 -7.98 -2.49 1.67
C GLY A 81 -8.79 -1.87 2.82
N LYS A 82 -8.45 -2.23 4.07
CA LYS A 82 -9.05 -1.66 5.29
C LYS A 82 -8.76 -0.17 5.41
N PHE A 83 -7.49 0.23 5.37
CA PHE A 83 -7.05 1.61 5.58
C PHE A 83 -7.42 2.55 4.44
N ARG A 84 -7.51 2.05 3.20
CA ARG A 84 -8.02 2.83 2.07
C ARG A 84 -9.43 3.38 2.34
N SER A 85 -10.25 2.59 3.03
CA SER A 85 -11.64 2.94 3.33
C SER A 85 -11.80 3.65 4.68
N ALA A 86 -10.71 3.85 5.42
CA ALA A 86 -10.73 4.55 6.69
C ALA A 86 -10.87 6.06 6.46
N ALA A 87 -11.43 6.75 7.46
CA ALA A 87 -11.44 8.22 7.45
C ALA A 87 -9.99 8.74 7.48
N PRO A 88 -9.69 9.86 6.79
CA PRO A 88 -8.43 10.57 6.98
C PRO A 88 -8.25 10.94 8.45
N ILE A 89 -7.00 10.95 8.91
CA ILE A 89 -6.67 11.42 10.26
C ILE A 89 -6.83 12.94 10.29
N GLU A 90 -7.67 13.43 11.19
CA GLU A 90 -7.89 14.84 11.44
C GLU A 90 -7.02 15.38 12.59
N ILE A 91 -7.05 16.70 12.78
CA ILE A 91 -6.30 17.35 13.88
C ILE A 91 -6.82 16.87 15.23
N ASP A 92 -8.13 16.74 15.38
CA ASP A 92 -8.75 16.33 16.65
C ASP A 92 -8.34 14.90 17.02
N ASP A 93 -8.25 13.97 16.07
CA ASP A 93 -7.71 12.62 16.30
C ASP A 93 -6.29 12.66 16.90
N THR A 94 -5.47 13.61 16.43
CA THR A 94 -4.08 13.77 16.89
C THR A 94 -4.03 14.37 18.30
N LEU A 95 -4.90 15.34 18.60
CA LEU A 95 -5.00 15.95 19.92
C LEU A 95 -5.55 14.96 20.96
N GLU A 96 -6.61 14.23 20.62
CA GLU A 96 -7.19 13.18 21.48
C GLU A 96 -6.16 12.10 21.78
N PHE A 97 -5.42 11.64 20.77
CA PHE A 97 -4.34 10.66 20.98
C PHE A 97 -3.22 11.21 21.88
N PHE A 98 -2.82 12.47 21.68
CA PHE A 98 -1.79 13.10 22.52
C PHE A 98 -2.25 13.23 23.99
N GLU A 99 -3.49 13.66 24.22
CA GLU A 99 -4.07 13.77 25.56
C GLU A 99 -4.16 12.40 26.23
N ALA A 100 -4.62 11.37 25.50
CA ALA A 100 -4.64 10.00 26.01
C ALA A 100 -3.25 9.51 26.42
N LEU A 101 -2.19 9.82 25.64
CA LEU A 101 -0.82 9.44 25.98
C LEU A 101 -0.27 10.09 27.26
N GLN A 102 -0.81 11.25 27.68
CA GLN A 102 -0.43 11.87 28.95
C GLN A 102 -0.99 11.11 30.16
N ASP A 103 -2.04 10.32 29.97
CA ASP A 103 -2.64 9.46 30.99
C ASP A 103 -2.42 7.97 30.64
N GLN A 104 -1.37 7.37 31.20
CA GLN A 104 -1.00 5.98 30.91
C GLN A 104 -2.11 4.98 31.24
N GLU A 105 -2.94 5.22 32.25
CA GLU A 105 -4.03 4.30 32.57
C GLU A 105 -5.15 4.38 31.53
N GLU A 106 -5.48 5.58 31.09
CA GLU A 106 -6.51 5.78 30.06
C GLU A 106 -6.04 5.24 28.70
N PHE A 107 -4.79 5.50 28.32
CA PHE A 107 -4.19 4.96 27.10
C PHE A 107 -4.23 3.43 27.06
N LEU A 108 -3.83 2.77 28.15
CA LEU A 108 -3.83 1.30 28.21
C LEU A 108 -5.25 0.71 28.11
N LYS A 109 -6.26 1.36 28.69
CA LYS A 109 -7.66 0.92 28.56
C LYS A 109 -8.15 0.95 27.11
N GLN A 110 -7.68 1.91 26.32
CA GLN A 110 -8.08 2.03 24.91
C GLN A 110 -7.42 0.97 24.02
N LEU A 111 -6.23 0.46 24.38
CA LEU A 111 -5.51 -0.56 23.60
C LEU A 111 -6.00 -2.01 23.82
N VAL A 112 -6.68 -2.29 24.93
CA VAL A 112 -7.08 -3.66 25.33
C VAL A 112 -8.54 -3.98 24.94
N LYS A 113 -9.17 -3.16 24.09
CA LYS A 113 -10.54 -3.37 23.61
C LYS A 113 -10.65 -4.38 22.47
#